data_AF-A0A2A9CWR0-F1
#
_entry.id   AF-A0A2A9CWR0-F1
#
_cell.length_a   1.000
_cell.length_b   1.000
_cell.length_c   1.000
_cell.angle_alpha   90.00
_cell.angle_beta   90.00
_cell.angle_gamma   90.00
#
_symmetry.space_group_name_H-M   'P 1'
#
loop_
_entity.id
_entity.type
_entity.pdbx_description
1 polymer ?
#
loop_
_entity_poly.entity_id
_entity_poly.type
_entity_poly.pdbx_seq_one_letter_code
_entity_poly.pdbx_strand_id
1 'polypeptide(L)'
;MGILDHDVLVVDQVTGFMSNNFAVSDMSGRQVGHIHTEGSALGRMFAGSRDFTVVDETGWVLHLHDTMNWWRDRMEIRDGEGIALAEVVKRLAFFRTSCTVTLDGSALDLTGSLRGMDFTLTGPRGTLATISRQWAGISRAFLGRSRYVVSMSPDLSHRERRALLGSVIALDLIRAKENINVG
;
A
#
# COMPACT_ATOMS: atom_id res chain seq x y z
N MET A 1 -3.74 -19.31 6.35
CA MET A 1 -4.45 -18.08 6.03
C MET A 1 -3.43 -17.00 5.73
N GLY A 2 -3.33 -16.66 4.46
CA GLY A 2 -2.45 -15.60 3.98
C GLY A 2 -3.10 -14.22 4.16
N ILE A 3 -2.37 -13.18 3.78
CA ILE A 3 -2.82 -11.79 3.89
C ILE A 3 -4.16 -11.57 3.19
N LEU A 4 -4.38 -12.22 2.04
CA LEU A 4 -5.55 -12.00 1.19
C LEU A 4 -6.85 -12.60 1.76
N ASP A 5 -6.76 -13.44 2.79
CA ASP A 5 -7.92 -14.06 3.44
C ASP A 5 -8.58 -13.15 4.49
N HIS A 6 -8.02 -11.96 4.73
CA HIS A 6 -8.47 -11.03 5.77
C HIS A 6 -9.16 -9.80 5.17
N ASP A 7 -10.34 -9.46 5.72
CA ASP A 7 -11.05 -8.22 5.38
C ASP A 7 -10.42 -7.00 6.01
N VAL A 8 -9.73 -7.17 7.14
CA VAL A 8 -9.07 -6.07 7.83
C VAL A 8 -7.64 -6.43 8.16
N LEU A 9 -6.74 -5.54 7.73
CA LEU A 9 -5.31 -5.63 7.97
C LEU A 9 -4.84 -4.41 8.76
N VAL A 10 -3.92 -4.63 9.68
CA VAL A 10 -3.17 -3.59 10.37
C VAL A 10 -1.76 -3.57 9.82
N VAL A 11 -1.37 -2.47 9.20
CA VAL A 11 -0.03 -2.28 8.65
C VAL A 11 0.76 -1.37 9.59
N ASP A 12 1.95 -1.82 9.99
CA ASP A 12 2.80 -1.09 10.91
C ASP A 12 4.24 -1.03 10.40
N GLN A 13 4.82 0.16 10.36
CA GLN A 13 6.22 0.33 9.96
C GLN A 13 7.12 -0.12 11.10
N VAL A 14 7.94 -1.14 10.83
CA VAL A 14 8.97 -1.61 11.75
C VAL A 14 10.25 -0.84 11.44
N THR A 15 10.54 0.19 12.23
CA THR A 15 11.80 0.94 12.11
C THR A 15 12.96 0.13 12.68
N GLY A 16 13.64 -0.63 11.83
CA GLY A 16 15.01 -1.10 12.09
C GLY A 16 16.02 -0.07 11.60
N PHE A 17 17.19 0.01 12.24
CA PHE A 17 18.27 0.99 11.98
C PHE A 17 18.69 1.16 10.50
N MET A 18 18.29 0.25 9.58
CA MET A 18 18.64 0.31 8.15
C MET A 18 17.53 -0.12 7.15
N SER A 19 16.30 -0.47 7.57
CA SER A 19 15.26 -1.01 6.67
C SER A 19 13.87 -0.42 6.93
N ASN A 20 13.21 0.09 5.88
CA ASN A 20 11.78 0.41 5.89
C ASN A 20 10.98 -0.89 5.63
N ASN A 21 10.80 -1.71 6.66
CA ASN A 21 9.96 -2.90 6.55
C ASN A 21 8.64 -2.65 7.25
N PHE A 22 7.58 -3.31 6.80
CA PHE A 22 6.28 -3.21 7.44
C PHE A 22 5.81 -4.59 7.89
N ALA A 23 5.30 -4.68 9.11
CA ALA A 23 4.57 -5.84 9.58
C ALA A 23 3.10 -5.69 9.18
N VAL A 24 2.51 -6.77 8.68
CA VAL A 24 1.08 -6.85 8.36
C VAL A 24 0.45 -7.84 9.32
N SER A 25 -0.52 -7.37 10.10
CA SER A 25 -1.23 -8.16 11.11
C SER A 25 -2.72 -8.22 10.83
N ASP A 26 -3.36 -9.30 11.28
CA ASP A 26 -4.81 -9.36 11.35
C ASP A 26 -5.33 -8.54 12.55
N MET A 27 -6.65 -8.54 12.71
CA MET A 27 -7.32 -7.80 13.76
C MET A 27 -7.06 -8.27 15.20
N SER A 28 -6.64 -9.52 15.36
CA SER A 28 -6.25 -10.06 16.67
C SER A 28 -4.85 -9.62 17.09
N GLY A 29 -4.12 -8.94 16.19
CA GLY A 29 -2.72 -8.57 16.38
C GLY A 29 -1.74 -9.68 15.99
N ARG A 30 -2.22 -10.78 15.41
CA ARG A 30 -1.36 -11.84 14.87
C ARG A 30 -0.77 -11.37 13.55
N GLN A 31 0.55 -11.45 13.41
CA GLN A 31 1.20 -11.13 12.15
C GLN A 31 0.83 -12.18 11.09
N VAL A 32 0.33 -11.73 9.96
CA VAL A 32 -0.10 -12.56 8.82
C VAL A 32 0.78 -12.36 7.59
N GLY A 33 1.67 -11.39 7.61
CA GLY A 33 2.75 -11.27 6.64
C GLY A 33 3.59 -10.01 6.85
N HIS A 34 4.33 -9.62 5.84
CA HIS A 34 5.23 -8.47 5.90
C HIS A 34 5.53 -7.90 4.51
N ILE A 35 5.96 -6.64 4.49
CA ILE A 35 6.33 -5.91 3.28
C ILE A 35 7.81 -5.57 3.39
N HIS A 36 8.60 -6.07 2.44
CA HIS A 36 10.01 -5.75 2.29
C HIS A 36 10.18 -4.60 1.33
N THR A 37 11.07 -3.67 1.68
CA THR A 37 11.62 -2.73 0.71
C THR A 37 12.88 -3.34 0.08
N GLU A 38 12.92 -3.42 -1.24
CA GLU A 38 14.08 -3.91 -1.98
C GLU A 38 15.10 -2.79 -2.29
N GLY A 39 16.28 -3.19 -2.77
CA GLY A 39 17.41 -2.30 -3.07
C GLY A 39 18.45 -2.17 -1.96
N SER A 40 19.62 -1.61 -2.27
CA SER A 40 20.68 -1.36 -1.29
C SER A 40 20.41 -0.08 -0.50
N ALA A 41 20.86 0.00 0.76
CA ALA A 41 20.65 1.17 1.61
C ALA A 41 21.20 2.47 0.98
N LEU A 42 22.36 2.39 0.33
CA LEU A 42 22.94 3.51 -0.43
C LEU A 42 22.11 3.85 -1.67
N GLY A 43 21.67 2.84 -2.44
CA GLY A 43 20.79 3.06 -3.60
C GLY A 43 19.47 3.74 -3.22
N ARG A 44 18.89 3.37 -2.06
CA ARG A 44 17.69 4.03 -1.51
C ARG A 44 17.94 5.48 -1.09
N MET A 45 19.14 5.80 -0.62
CA MET A 45 19.50 7.16 -0.21
C MET A 45 19.60 8.11 -1.42
N PHE A 46 20.03 7.61 -2.58
CA PHE A 46 20.19 8.41 -3.80
C PHE A 46 18.96 8.43 -4.72
N ALA A 47 18.21 7.31 -4.81
CA ALA A 47 17.10 7.15 -5.75
C ALA A 47 15.73 6.91 -5.08
N GLY A 48 15.69 6.79 -3.75
CA GLY A 48 14.51 6.34 -2.99
C GLY A 48 14.37 4.83 -2.96
N SER A 49 13.51 4.35 -2.07
CA SER A 49 12.97 2.97 -2.12
C SER A 49 12.10 2.85 -3.37
N ARG A 50 12.22 1.81 -4.19
CA ARG A 50 11.55 1.75 -5.50
C ARG A 50 10.80 0.47 -5.79
N ASP A 51 11.09 -0.54 -4.99
CA ASP A 51 10.63 -1.89 -5.18
C ASP A 51 10.19 -2.43 -3.83
N PHE A 52 9.00 -2.99 -3.78
CA PHE A 52 8.47 -3.62 -2.58
C PHE A 52 7.96 -5.02 -2.90
N THR A 53 8.17 -5.92 -1.96
CA THR A 53 7.66 -7.30 -2.05
C THR A 53 6.85 -7.62 -0.81
N VAL A 54 5.64 -8.11 -1.03
CA VAL A 54 4.78 -8.60 0.04
C VAL A 54 4.91 -10.10 0.13
N VAL A 55 5.16 -10.59 1.33
CA VAL A 55 5.30 -12.02 1.62
C VAL A 55 4.41 -12.39 2.80
N ASP A 56 3.74 -13.52 2.69
CA ASP A 56 3.03 -14.16 3.79
C ASP A 56 3.47 -15.62 3.94
N GLU A 57 2.76 -16.38 4.78
CA GLU A 57 3.04 -17.80 5.01
C GLU A 57 2.82 -18.69 3.78
N THR A 58 2.08 -18.22 2.78
CA THR A 58 1.83 -18.94 1.52
C THR A 58 2.91 -18.66 0.46
N GLY A 59 3.72 -17.62 0.67
CA GLY A 59 4.81 -17.24 -0.22
C GLY A 59 4.73 -15.79 -0.66
N TRP A 60 5.17 -15.51 -1.88
CA TRP A 60 5.12 -14.17 -2.46
C TRP A 60 3.68 -13.82 -2.82
N VAL A 61 3.21 -12.68 -2.32
CA VAL A 61 1.84 -12.21 -2.53
C VAL A 61 1.80 -11.27 -3.73
N LEU A 62 2.68 -10.27 -3.77
CA LEU A 62 2.80 -9.30 -4.86
C LEU A 62 4.17 -8.62 -4.85
N HIS A 63 4.51 -8.03 -5.99
CA HIS A 63 5.62 -7.10 -6.14
C HIS A 63 5.07 -5.74 -6.61
N LEU A 64 5.60 -4.65 -6.07
CA LEU A 64 5.33 -3.28 -6.52
C LEU A 64 6.62 -2.70 -7.08
N HIS A 65 6.59 -2.30 -8.35
CA HIS A 65 7.73 -1.71 -9.07
C HIS A 65 7.43 -0.25 -9.46
N ASP A 66 8.26 0.68 -9.04
CA ASP A 66 8.18 2.09 -9.44
C ASP A 66 8.84 2.31 -10.80
N THR A 67 8.02 2.39 -11.86
CA THR A 67 8.51 2.57 -13.24
C THR A 67 9.05 4.00 -13.39
N MET A 68 10.36 4.11 -13.52
CA MET A 68 11.08 5.38 -13.61
C MET A 68 10.53 6.29 -14.72
N ASN A 69 9.72 7.29 -14.38
CA ASN A 69 9.33 8.36 -15.29
C ASN A 69 9.42 9.72 -14.59
N TRP A 70 10.15 10.66 -15.19
CA TRP A 70 10.50 11.99 -14.65
C TRP A 70 9.32 12.94 -14.34
N TRP A 71 8.05 12.50 -14.48
CA TRP A 71 6.89 13.39 -14.34
C TRP A 71 5.63 12.76 -13.73
N ARG A 72 5.42 11.44 -13.86
CA ARG A 72 4.24 10.75 -13.31
C ARG A 72 4.73 9.61 -12.43
N ASP A 73 4.38 9.64 -11.15
CA ASP A 73 4.50 8.49 -10.26
C ASP A 73 3.59 7.38 -10.82
N ARG A 74 4.18 6.49 -11.62
CA ARG A 74 3.55 5.31 -12.20
C ARG A 74 4.23 4.10 -11.57
N MET A 75 3.43 3.28 -10.92
CA MET A 75 3.88 2.04 -10.31
C MET A 75 3.12 0.87 -10.91
N GLU A 76 3.82 -0.24 -11.08
CA GLU A 76 3.25 -1.49 -11.56
C GLU A 76 3.13 -2.45 -10.38
N ILE A 77 1.95 -3.04 -10.22
CA ILE A 77 1.69 -4.12 -9.29
C ILE A 77 1.73 -5.41 -10.10
N ARG A 78 2.55 -6.35 -9.65
CA ARG A 78 2.67 -7.70 -10.18
C ARG A 78 2.23 -8.69 -9.11
N ASP A 79 1.69 -9.83 -9.51
CA ASP A 79 1.41 -10.91 -8.56
C ASP A 79 2.71 -11.58 -8.07
N GLY A 80 2.57 -12.56 -7.16
CA GLY A 80 3.72 -13.29 -6.61
C GLY A 80 4.53 -14.11 -7.61
N GLU A 81 4.03 -14.30 -8.84
CA GLU A 81 4.78 -14.93 -9.93
C GLU A 81 5.47 -13.89 -10.83
N GLY A 82 5.28 -12.60 -10.55
CA GLY A 82 5.83 -11.50 -11.34
C GLY A 82 4.98 -11.13 -12.55
N ILE A 83 3.76 -11.65 -12.69
CA ILE A 83 2.83 -11.31 -13.77
C ILE A 83 2.15 -9.98 -13.46
N ALA A 84 2.10 -9.08 -14.43
CA ALA A 84 1.45 -7.78 -14.29
C ALA A 84 -0.03 -7.94 -13.90
N LEU A 85 -0.43 -7.26 -12.83
CA LEU A 85 -1.76 -7.31 -12.23
C LEU A 85 -2.50 -5.98 -12.37
N ALA A 86 -1.85 -4.89 -11.96
CA ALA A 86 -2.47 -3.57 -11.94
C ALA A 86 -1.43 -2.46 -12.10
N GLU A 87 -1.91 -1.28 -12.47
CA GLU A 87 -1.08 -0.08 -12.60
C GLU A 87 -1.62 1.02 -11.69
N VAL A 88 -0.76 1.67 -10.92
CA VAL A 88 -1.10 2.82 -10.08
C VAL A 88 -0.49 4.08 -10.65
N VAL A 89 -1.32 5.08 -10.95
CA VAL A 89 -0.86 6.38 -11.48
C VAL A 89 -1.35 7.49 -10.58
N LYS A 90 -0.42 8.25 -10.00
CA LYS A 90 -0.76 9.48 -9.27
C LYS A 90 -1.36 10.51 -10.23
N ARG A 91 -2.54 11.04 -9.88
CA ARG A 91 -3.19 12.19 -10.51
C ARG A 91 -3.00 13.42 -9.63
N LEU A 92 -2.69 14.55 -10.26
CA LEU A 92 -2.73 15.85 -9.58
C LEU A 92 -4.19 16.27 -9.42
N ALA A 93 -4.69 16.29 -8.19
CA ALA A 93 -5.96 16.91 -7.85
C ALA A 93 -5.68 18.12 -6.94
N PHE A 94 -6.36 19.25 -7.20
CA PHE A 94 -6.24 20.41 -6.32
C PHE A 94 -6.72 20.02 -4.91
N PHE A 95 -5.87 20.24 -3.90
CA PHE A 95 -6.09 20.01 -2.46
C PHE A 95 -6.18 18.56 -1.94
N ARG A 96 -6.09 17.51 -2.78
CA ARG A 96 -6.11 16.10 -2.34
C ARG A 96 -5.18 15.22 -3.15
N THR A 97 -4.72 14.13 -2.57
CA THR A 97 -3.99 13.10 -3.32
C THR A 97 -5.00 12.18 -3.99
N SER A 98 -4.84 11.97 -5.30
CA SER A 98 -5.66 11.04 -6.08
C SER A 98 -4.73 10.13 -6.87
N CYS A 99 -5.04 8.84 -6.92
CA CYS A 99 -4.39 7.88 -7.78
C CYS A 99 -5.45 7.12 -8.58
N THR A 100 -5.15 6.78 -9.82
CA THR A 100 -5.88 5.76 -10.58
C THR A 100 -5.24 4.42 -10.31
N VAL A 101 -6.05 3.40 -10.04
CA VAL A 101 -5.60 2.01 -10.05
C VAL A 101 -6.29 1.33 -11.22
N THR A 102 -5.53 0.93 -12.24
CA THR A 102 -6.06 0.20 -13.38
C THR A 102 -5.85 -1.29 -13.13
N LEU A 103 -6.91 -2.03 -12.88
CA LEU A 103 -6.91 -3.48 -12.68
C LEU A 103 -7.69 -4.14 -13.82
N ASP A 104 -7.04 -5.03 -14.57
CA ASP A 104 -7.65 -5.74 -15.70
C ASP A 104 -8.38 -4.79 -16.69
N GLY A 105 -7.79 -3.62 -16.91
CA GLY A 105 -8.34 -2.56 -17.78
C GLY A 105 -9.44 -1.70 -17.14
N SER A 106 -9.93 -2.04 -15.95
CA SER A 106 -10.91 -1.26 -15.20
C SER A 106 -10.22 -0.23 -14.29
N ALA A 107 -10.65 1.03 -14.36
CA ALA A 107 -10.13 2.09 -13.52
C ALA A 107 -10.88 2.15 -12.18
N LEU A 108 -10.11 2.13 -11.10
CA LEU A 108 -10.55 2.41 -9.74
C LEU A 108 -9.93 3.74 -9.30
N ASP A 109 -10.65 4.47 -8.47
CA ASP A 109 -10.19 5.76 -7.93
C ASP A 109 -9.79 5.60 -6.48
N LEU A 110 -8.53 5.92 -6.18
CA LEU A 110 -7.97 5.97 -4.84
C LEU A 110 -7.79 7.44 -4.45
N THR A 111 -8.59 7.93 -3.50
CA THR A 111 -8.64 9.37 -3.18
C THR A 111 -8.55 9.60 -1.68
N GLY A 112 -7.82 10.65 -1.27
CA GLY A 112 -7.63 10.90 0.16
C GLY A 112 -6.53 11.90 0.49
N SER A 113 -5.97 11.75 1.70
CA SER A 113 -4.92 12.59 2.27
C SER A 113 -3.70 11.77 2.70
N LEU A 114 -2.55 12.03 2.07
CA LEU A 114 -1.27 11.41 2.44
C LEU A 114 -0.86 11.73 3.88
N ARG A 115 -1.11 12.97 4.34
CA ARG A 115 -0.78 13.41 5.70
C ARG A 115 -1.56 12.61 6.75
N GLY A 116 -2.85 12.41 6.51
CA GLY A 116 -3.73 11.64 7.39
C GLY A 116 -3.57 10.13 7.25
N MET A 117 -3.01 9.63 6.14
CA MET A 117 -3.21 8.24 5.69
C MET A 117 -4.70 7.87 5.79
N ASP A 118 -5.53 8.72 5.19
CA ASP A 118 -6.99 8.57 5.14
C ASP A 118 -7.40 8.56 3.67
N PHE A 119 -7.74 7.38 3.15
CA PHE A 119 -8.04 7.14 1.75
C PHE A 119 -9.22 6.20 1.58
N THR A 120 -9.92 6.38 0.46
CA THR A 120 -10.96 5.47 0.01
C THR A 120 -10.63 4.99 -1.39
N LEU A 121 -10.69 3.67 -1.60
CA LEU A 121 -10.68 3.07 -2.92
C LEU A 121 -12.12 2.85 -3.37
N THR A 122 -12.51 3.47 -4.48
CA THR A 122 -13.84 3.34 -5.08
C THR A 122 -13.75 2.70 -6.47
N GLY A 123 -14.69 1.82 -6.75
CA GLY A 123 -14.87 1.19 -8.06
C GLY A 123 -16.33 1.18 -8.49
N PRO A 124 -16.68 0.41 -9.53
CA PRO A 124 -18.05 0.32 -10.05
C PRO A 124 -19.08 -0.14 -9.01
N ARG A 125 -18.65 -0.93 -8.02
CA ARG A 125 -19.48 -1.45 -6.93
C ARG A 125 -19.59 -0.51 -5.72
N GLY A 126 -19.05 0.71 -5.82
CA GLY A 126 -18.97 1.66 -4.72
C GLY A 126 -17.64 1.58 -3.97
N THR A 127 -17.68 1.74 -2.64
CA THR A 127 -16.46 1.72 -1.82
C THR A 127 -15.95 0.29 -1.69
N LEU A 128 -14.75 0.03 -2.21
CA LEU A 128 -14.09 -1.26 -2.15
C LEU A 128 -13.23 -1.41 -0.91
N ALA A 129 -12.65 -0.31 -0.42
CA ALA A 129 -11.91 -0.29 0.84
C ALA A 129 -11.69 1.12 1.37
N THR A 130 -11.28 1.17 2.64
CA THR A 130 -10.78 2.35 3.32
C THR A 130 -9.41 2.08 3.94
N ILE A 131 -8.59 3.13 3.98
CA ILE A 131 -7.30 3.16 4.66
C ILE A 131 -7.37 4.28 5.67
N SER A 132 -7.15 3.99 6.95
CA SER A 132 -7.21 5.01 8.01
C SER A 132 -6.26 4.71 9.16
N ARG A 133 -5.73 5.77 9.78
CA ARG A 133 -5.01 5.66 11.07
C ARG A 133 -5.93 5.45 12.26
N GLN A 134 -7.25 5.58 12.09
CA GLN A 134 -8.22 5.48 13.16
C GLN A 134 -9.24 4.39 12.82
N TRP A 135 -9.54 3.54 13.80
CA TRP A 135 -10.61 2.57 13.66
C TRP A 135 -11.36 2.36 14.97
N ALA A 136 -12.67 2.15 14.87
CA ALA A 136 -13.55 1.92 16.00
C ALA A 136 -13.15 0.61 16.71
N GLY A 137 -12.91 0.67 18.02
CA GLY A 137 -12.53 -0.49 18.82
C GLY A 137 -11.03 -0.71 19.01
N ILE A 138 -10.16 -0.03 18.25
CA ILE A 138 -8.71 -0.01 18.52
C ILE A 138 -8.42 1.23 19.38
N SER A 139 -7.92 1.02 20.60
CA SER A 139 -7.58 2.16 21.48
C SER A 139 -6.44 2.98 20.89
N ARG A 140 -6.51 4.31 21.01
CA ARG A 140 -5.50 5.27 20.52
C ARG A 140 -4.07 4.95 20.98
N ALA A 141 -3.93 4.22 22.09
CA ALA A 141 -2.64 3.80 22.64
C ALA A 141 -1.87 2.80 21.75
N PHE A 142 -2.55 2.08 20.85
CA PHE A 142 -1.93 1.12 19.92
C PHE A 142 -1.64 1.71 18.53
N LEU A 143 -1.97 2.98 18.28
CA LEU A 143 -1.85 3.63 16.96
C LEU A 143 -0.68 4.63 16.99
N GLY A 144 0.53 4.11 16.81
CA GLY A 144 1.74 4.93 16.62
C GLY A 144 1.69 5.75 15.32
N ARG A 145 2.67 6.64 15.12
CA ARG A 145 2.74 7.55 13.95
C ARG A 145 2.87 6.86 12.59
N SER A 146 3.10 5.56 12.54
CA SER A 146 3.32 4.80 11.30
C SER A 146 2.41 3.57 11.14
N ARG A 147 1.38 3.44 11.99
CA ARG A 147 0.40 2.36 11.91
C ARG A 147 -0.90 2.86 11.27
N TYR A 148 -1.46 2.06 10.37
CA TYR A 148 -2.78 2.30 9.78
C TYR A 148 -3.52 0.99 9.53
N VAL A 149 -4.83 1.09 9.33
CA VAL A 149 -5.75 -0.01 9.08
C VAL A 149 -6.20 0.04 7.63
N VAL A 150 -6.21 -1.11 6.97
CA VAL A 150 -6.81 -1.31 5.65
C VAL A 150 -8.05 -2.17 5.84
N SER A 151 -9.23 -1.59 5.62
CA SER A 151 -10.51 -2.29 5.70
C SER A 151 -11.04 -2.50 4.30
N MET A 152 -11.17 -3.76 3.90
CA MET A 152 -11.62 -4.20 2.59
C MET A 152 -13.08 -4.65 2.66
N SER A 153 -13.79 -4.50 1.56
CA SER A 153 -15.11 -5.11 1.41
C SER A 153 -14.99 -6.64 1.33
N PRO A 154 -15.86 -7.42 2.02
CA PRO A 154 -15.74 -8.88 2.07
C PRO A 154 -15.93 -9.56 0.70
N ASP A 155 -16.60 -8.89 -0.24
CA ASP A 155 -16.87 -9.35 -1.60
C ASP A 155 -15.73 -9.07 -2.59
N LEU A 156 -14.56 -8.62 -2.11
CA LEU A 156 -13.37 -8.52 -2.95
C LEU A 156 -12.76 -9.90 -3.20
N SER A 157 -12.50 -10.20 -4.48
CA SER A 157 -11.71 -11.35 -4.89
C SER A 157 -10.25 -11.23 -4.42
N HIS A 158 -9.52 -12.34 -4.32
CA HIS A 158 -8.09 -12.31 -3.97
C HIS A 158 -7.28 -11.44 -4.94
N ARG A 159 -7.67 -11.40 -6.21
CA ARG A 159 -7.04 -10.56 -7.24
C ARG A 159 -7.23 -9.07 -6.95
N GLU A 160 -8.46 -8.66 -6.59
CA GLU A 160 -8.75 -7.28 -6.19
C GLU A 160 -8.06 -6.90 -4.88
N ARG A 161 -8.07 -7.78 -3.87
CA ARG A 161 -7.36 -7.56 -2.59
C ARG A 161 -5.86 -7.37 -2.79
N ARG A 162 -5.27 -8.13 -3.71
CA ARG A 162 -3.86 -8.01 -4.07
C ARG A 162 -3.56 -6.67 -4.74
N ALA A 163 -4.34 -6.28 -5.74
CA ALA A 163 -4.20 -4.96 -6.38
C ALA A 163 -4.39 -3.82 -5.39
N LEU A 164 -5.34 -3.97 -4.47
CA LEU A 164 -5.58 -3.04 -3.38
C LEU A 164 -4.37 -2.89 -2.47
N LEU A 165 -3.80 -4.00 -2.01
CA LEU A 165 -2.62 -4.00 -1.14
C LEU A 165 -1.42 -3.32 -1.81
N GLY A 166 -1.17 -3.64 -3.09
CA GLY A 166 -0.14 -2.95 -3.87
C GLY A 166 -0.40 -1.44 -4.00
N SER A 167 -1.66 -1.04 -4.12
CA SER A 167 -2.06 0.37 -4.17
C SER A 167 -1.85 1.10 -2.85
N VAL A 168 -2.05 0.41 -1.72
CA VAL A 168 -1.75 0.94 -0.40
C VAL A 168 -0.24 1.18 -0.23
N ILE A 169 0.60 0.23 -0.65
CA ILE A 169 2.07 0.38 -0.61
C ILE A 169 2.52 1.51 -1.54
N ALA A 170 1.86 1.68 -2.70
CA ALA A 170 2.10 2.80 -3.59
C ALA A 170 1.84 4.16 -2.91
N LEU A 171 0.84 4.28 -2.03
CA LEU A 171 0.62 5.49 -1.23
C LEU A 171 1.78 5.76 -0.27
N ASP A 172 2.33 4.72 0.37
CA ASP A 172 3.49 4.86 1.25
C ASP A 172 4.73 5.32 0.46
N LEU A 173 4.92 4.82 -0.76
CA LEU A 173 5.99 5.28 -1.66
C LEU A 173 5.81 6.77 -2.00
N ILE A 174 4.62 7.17 -2.44
CA ILE A 174 4.32 8.57 -2.80
C ILE A 174 4.58 9.48 -1.59
N ARG A 175 4.12 9.08 -0.40
CA ARG A 175 4.34 9.82 0.85
C ARG A 175 5.82 9.93 1.20
N ALA A 176 6.60 8.87 1.00
CA ALA A 176 8.04 8.88 1.24
C ALA A 176 8.77 9.85 0.30
N LYS A 177 8.43 9.85 -1.00
CA LYS A 177 8.99 10.76 -2.01
C LYS A 177 8.68 12.24 -1.68
N GLU A 178 7.45 12.54 -1.28
CA GLU A 178 7.06 13.91 -0.92
C GLU A 178 7.82 14.45 0.30
N ASN A 179 8.17 13.60 1.27
CA ASN A 179 8.98 14.03 2.41
C ASN A 179 10.43 14.38 2.02
N ILE A 180 10.98 13.75 0.97
CA ILE A 180 12.34 14.03 0.49
C ILE A 180 12.38 15.38 -0.24
N ASN A 181 11.40 15.69 -1.08
CA ASN A 181 11.39 16.91 -1.90
C ASN A 181 11.12 18.22 -1.12
N VAL A 182 10.76 18.13 0.16
CA VAL A 182 10.44 19.29 1.03
C VAL A 182 11.58 19.60 2.02
N GLY A 183 12.65 18.80 2.04
CA GLY A 183 13.86 19.04 2.83
C GLY A 183 14.96 19.72 2.01
#